data_AF-A0A8D8F0Y1-F1
#
_entry.id   AF-A0A8D8F0Y1-F1
#
_cell.length_a   1.000
_cell.length_b   1.000
_cell.length_c   1.000
_cell.angle_alpha   90.00
_cell.angle_beta   90.00
_cell.angle_gamma   90.00
#
_symmetry.space_group_name_H-M   'P 1'
#
loop_
_entity.id
_entity.type
_entity.pdbx_description
1 polymer ?
#
loop_
_entity_poly.entity_id
_entity_poly.type
_entity_poly.pdbx_seq_one_letter_code
_entity_poly.pdbx_strand_id
1 'polypeptide(L)'
;MHIAGVEKLPLSTTGSPLLIRCKTFLSITFVIPKERECHDVYTTLMKLYQPVNIKNLYCFQYTTATKDLPKSAGWDYFKLENEFRRMRAPNDQWAPCVLNQNYELCDTYPQQLYVPVEASTAMLLGSSRFRSKGRLPVLTYLHSNRASICR
;
A
#
# COMPACT_ATOMS: atom_id res chain seq x y z
N MET A 1 10.13 7.52 -2.16
CA MET A 1 10.75 7.36 -3.50
C MET A 1 10.06 8.29 -4.48
N HIS A 2 10.66 9.45 -4.72
CA HIS A 2 10.02 10.58 -5.42
C HIS A 2 10.29 10.63 -6.92
N ILE A 3 11.33 9.95 -7.40
CA ILE A 3 11.67 9.89 -8.83
C ILE A 3 10.66 9.00 -9.55
N ALA A 4 10.13 9.49 -10.67
CA ALA A 4 9.28 8.77 -11.61
C ALA A 4 10.08 8.27 -12.82
N GLY A 5 11.07 9.05 -13.28
CA GLY A 5 11.95 8.66 -14.37
C GLY A 5 13.22 9.50 -14.45
N VAL A 6 14.26 8.94 -15.04
CA VAL A 6 15.56 9.59 -15.26
C VAL A 6 15.98 9.40 -16.71
N GLU A 7 16.40 10.47 -17.38
CA GLU A 7 16.76 10.50 -18.79
C GLU A 7 18.08 11.25 -18.98
N LYS A 8 19.04 10.66 -19.71
CA LYS A 8 20.22 11.38 -20.20
C LYS A 8 19.85 12.08 -21.51
N LEU A 9 19.91 13.40 -21.52
CA LEU A 9 19.68 14.19 -22.74
C LEU A 9 20.96 14.24 -23.58
N PRO A 10 20.88 14.67 -24.85
CA PRO A 10 22.07 14.83 -25.70
C PRO A 10 23.14 15.69 -25.04
N LEU A 11 24.41 15.32 -25.24
CA LEU A 11 25.56 16.06 -24.73
C LEU A 11 25.55 17.52 -25.25
N SER A 12 25.76 18.48 -24.36
CA SER A 12 25.90 19.90 -24.72
C SER A 12 27.35 20.35 -24.60
N THR A 13 27.65 21.55 -25.10
CA THR A 13 28.96 22.19 -24.92
C THR A 13 29.27 22.55 -23.46
N THR A 14 28.24 22.58 -22.61
CA THR A 14 28.34 22.95 -21.18
C THR A 14 28.35 21.75 -20.24
N GLY A 15 28.11 20.54 -20.75
CA GLY A 15 28.13 19.30 -19.98
C GLY A 15 27.11 18.27 -20.46
N SER A 16 26.88 17.25 -19.66
CA SER A 16 25.88 16.20 -19.89
C SER A 16 24.60 16.49 -19.11
N PRO A 17 23.48 16.84 -19.78
CA PRO A 17 22.24 17.13 -19.09
C PRO A 17 21.52 15.84 -18.66
N LEU A 18 21.10 15.80 -17.39
CA LEU A 18 20.39 14.70 -16.76
C LEU A 18 19.03 15.19 -16.27
N LEU A 19 17.97 14.73 -16.92
CA LEU A 19 16.59 15.08 -16.59
C LEU A 19 16.01 14.08 -15.61
N ILE A 20 15.55 14.57 -14.45
CA ILE A 20 14.87 13.80 -13.42
C ILE A 20 13.41 14.28 -13.36
N ARG A 21 12.48 13.38 -13.66
CA ARG A 21 11.04 13.61 -13.51
C ARG A 21 10.58 13.00 -12.19
N CYS A 22 9.87 13.77 -11.38
CA CYS A 22 9.36 13.34 -10.08
C CYS A 22 7.87 12.97 -10.16
N LYS A 23 7.43 12.11 -9.24
CA LYS A 23 6.01 11.74 -9.05
C LYS A 23 5.13 12.91 -8.59
N THR A 24 5.76 14.01 -8.18
CA THR A 24 5.12 15.28 -7.78
C THR A 24 5.03 16.28 -8.94
N PHE A 25 5.19 15.81 -10.18
CA PHE A 25 5.17 16.63 -11.42
C PHE A 25 6.31 17.64 -11.54
N LEU A 26 7.22 17.69 -10.57
CA LEU A 26 8.46 18.47 -10.68
C LEU A 26 9.43 17.80 -11.66
N SER A 27 10.01 18.59 -12.55
CA SER A 27 11.07 18.16 -13.46
C SER A 27 12.32 18.99 -13.21
N ILE A 28 13.44 18.31 -12.99
CA ILE A 28 14.72 18.93 -12.64
C ILE A 28 15.76 18.47 -13.67
N THR A 29 16.47 19.43 -14.27
CA THR A 29 17.58 19.13 -15.19
C THR A 29 18.89 19.55 -14.53
N PHE A 30 19.75 18.58 -14.26
CA PHE A 30 21.14 18.84 -13.85
C PHE A 30 22.04 18.88 -15.08
N VAL A 31 23.02 19.77 -15.12
CA VAL A 31 24.07 19.77 -16.14
C VAL A 31 25.37 19.37 -15.47
N ILE A 32 25.82 18.15 -15.71
CA ILE A 32 27.03 17.58 -15.08
C ILE A 32 28.21 17.76 -16.04
N PRO A 33 29.31 18.43 -15.65
CA PRO A 33 30.38 18.79 -16.59
C PRO A 33 31.03 17.60 -17.30
N LYS A 34 31.26 16.48 -16.59
CA LYS A 34 31.90 15.29 -17.16
C LYS A 34 30.86 14.21 -17.49
N GLU A 35 30.89 13.73 -18.74
CA GLU A 35 29.96 12.68 -19.20
C GLU A 35 30.05 11.41 -18.38
N ARG A 36 31.28 10.99 -18.02
CA ARG A 36 31.52 9.81 -17.20
C ARG A 36 30.86 9.91 -15.83
N GLU A 37 31.00 11.05 -15.16
CA GLU A 37 30.35 11.29 -13.85
C GLU A 37 28.82 11.31 -14.01
N CYS A 38 28.30 11.91 -15.09
CA CYS A 38 26.88 11.87 -15.41
C CYS A 38 26.36 10.44 -15.64
N HIS A 39 27.15 9.60 -16.31
CA HIS A 39 26.83 8.19 -16.52
C HIS A 39 26.80 7.40 -15.21
N ASP A 40 27.75 7.64 -14.31
CA ASP A 40 27.81 6.99 -13.00
C ASP A 40 26.62 7.40 -12.13
N VAL A 41 26.25 8.68 -12.12
CA VAL A 41 25.05 9.20 -11.44
C VAL A 41 23.79 8.59 -12.02
N TYR A 42 23.63 8.59 -13.36
CA TYR A 42 22.49 7.98 -14.04
C TYR A 42 22.32 6.51 -13.66
N THR A 43 23.39 5.71 -13.77
CA THR A 43 23.37 4.28 -13.48
C THR A 43 23.04 4.01 -12.01
N THR A 44 23.58 4.83 -11.09
CA THR A 44 23.29 4.73 -9.66
C THR A 44 21.82 5.06 -9.37
N LEU A 45 21.29 6.15 -9.94
CA LEU A 45 19.90 6.52 -9.79
C LEU A 45 18.97 5.41 -10.31
N MET A 46 19.21 4.89 -11.52
CA MET A 46 18.43 3.79 -12.10
C MET A 46 18.32 2.59 -11.15
N LYS A 47 19.41 2.22 -10.47
CA LYS A 47 19.42 1.14 -9.48
C LYS A 47 18.63 1.47 -8.21
N LEU A 48 18.67 2.72 -7.75
CA LEU A 48 18.08 3.14 -6.48
C LEU A 48 16.60 3.50 -6.57
N TYR A 49 16.14 4.11 -7.67
CA TYR A 49 14.74 4.53 -7.81
C TYR A 49 13.83 3.43 -8.38
N GLN A 50 14.38 2.37 -8.96
CA GLN A 50 13.65 1.18 -9.41
C GLN A 50 14.34 -0.11 -8.93
N PRO A 51 14.38 -0.37 -7.62
CA PRO A 51 14.97 -1.59 -7.09
C PRO A 51 14.13 -2.82 -7.52
N VAL A 52 14.81 -3.84 -8.05
CA VAL A 52 14.18 -5.08 -8.53
C VAL A 52 13.60 -5.93 -7.38
N ASN A 53 14.28 -5.93 -6.23
CA ASN A 53 13.87 -6.70 -5.06
C ASN A 53 13.25 -5.77 -4.01
N ILE A 54 12.10 -6.17 -3.46
CA ILE A 54 11.41 -5.44 -2.40
C ILE A 54 12.28 -5.20 -1.17
N LYS A 55 13.19 -6.13 -0.83
CA LYS A 55 14.12 -6.01 0.30
C LYS A 55 15.15 -4.88 0.12
N ASN A 56 15.34 -4.41 -1.11
CA ASN A 56 16.24 -3.28 -1.41
C ASN A 56 15.53 -1.93 -1.27
N LEU A 57 14.23 -1.90 -0.96
CA LEU A 57 13.55 -0.64 -0.64
C LEU A 57 14.10 -0.07 0.67
N TYR A 58 14.20 1.26 0.72
CA TYR A 58 14.74 1.99 1.86
C TYR A 58 14.04 1.65 3.19
N CYS A 59 12.73 1.35 3.18
CA CYS A 59 11.98 1.00 4.38
C CYS A 59 12.49 -0.26 5.10
N PHE A 60 13.19 -1.17 4.41
CA PHE A 60 13.79 -2.36 5.03
C PHE A 60 15.19 -2.11 5.61
N GLN A 61 15.86 -1.04 5.17
CA GLN A 61 17.20 -0.65 5.62
C GLN A 61 17.16 0.46 6.68
N TYR A 62 16.05 1.21 6.71
CA TYR A 62 15.87 2.32 7.63
C TYR A 62 15.97 1.86 9.09
N THR A 63 16.92 2.45 9.81
CA THR A 63 17.08 2.28 11.26
C THR A 63 16.93 3.65 11.89
N THR A 64 15.96 3.80 12.80
CA THR A 64 15.74 5.08 13.49
C THR A 64 16.94 5.36 14.41
N ALA A 65 17.43 6.61 14.42
CA ALA A 65 18.46 7.05 15.35
C ALA A 65 17.86 7.33 16.75
N THR A 66 16.60 7.75 16.80
CA THR A 66 15.86 8.05 18.03
C THR A 66 15.22 6.78 18.58
N LYS A 67 15.44 6.53 19.88
CA LYS A 67 14.93 5.37 20.63
C LYS A 67 13.60 5.65 21.33
N ASP A 68 12.99 6.82 21.08
CA ASP A 68 11.88 7.31 21.91
C ASP A 68 10.60 6.51 21.73
N LEU A 69 10.45 5.79 20.61
CA LEU A 69 9.28 4.96 20.34
C LEU A 69 9.69 3.53 19.94
N PRO A 70 9.03 2.49 20.51
CA PRO A 70 9.19 1.12 20.05
C PRO A 70 8.85 0.99 18.56
N LYS A 71 9.56 0.12 17.84
CA LYS A 71 9.27 -0.17 16.42
C LYS A 71 7.82 -0.60 16.18
N SER A 72 7.19 -1.27 17.16
CA SER A 72 5.82 -1.74 17.04
C SER A 72 4.78 -0.62 17.20
N ALA A 73 5.13 0.54 17.76
CA ALA A 73 4.16 1.58 18.12
C ALA A 73 3.32 2.06 16.93
N GLY A 74 3.93 2.23 15.74
CA GLY A 74 3.20 2.60 14.52
C GLY A 74 2.32 1.47 13.97
N TRP A 75 2.71 0.21 14.16
CA TRP A 75 1.96 -0.97 13.70
C TRP A 75 0.78 -1.28 14.62
N ASP A 76 0.96 -1.10 15.92
CA ASP A 76 -0.06 -1.37 16.96
C ASP A 76 -1.08 -0.24 17.09
N TYR A 77 -0.83 0.92 16.46
CA TYR A 77 -1.67 2.11 16.53
C TYR A 77 -3.10 1.87 16.06
N PHE A 78 -3.26 1.14 14.94
CA PHE A 78 -4.56 0.85 14.35
C PHE A 78 -4.89 -0.63 14.44
N LYS A 79 -5.95 -0.96 15.16
CA LYS A 79 -6.52 -2.33 15.23
C LYS A 79 -7.91 -2.32 14.63
N LEU A 80 -8.10 -3.10 13.56
CA LEU A 80 -9.37 -3.17 12.83
C LEU A 80 -10.54 -3.60 13.74
N GLU A 81 -10.28 -4.53 14.67
CA GLU A 81 -11.26 -4.94 15.69
C GLU A 81 -11.73 -3.77 16.57
N ASN A 82 -10.84 -2.86 16.96
CA ASN A 82 -11.21 -1.69 17.76
C ASN A 82 -12.11 -0.75 16.94
N GLU A 83 -11.87 -0.62 15.64
CA GLU A 83 -12.68 0.23 14.76
C GLU A 83 -14.10 -0.34 14.55
N PHE A 84 -14.23 -1.65 14.37
CA PHE A 84 -15.55 -2.29 14.35
C PHE A 84 -16.27 -2.16 15.71
N ARG A 85 -15.56 -2.35 16.83
CA ARG A 85 -16.13 -2.12 18.17
C ARG A 85 -16.59 -0.67 18.36
N ARG A 86 -15.85 0.32 17.85
CA ARG A 86 -16.24 1.74 17.86
C ARG A 86 -17.58 1.97 17.16
N MET A 87 -17.84 1.22 16.09
CA MET A 87 -19.11 1.23 15.34
C MET A 87 -20.18 0.31 15.94
N ARG A 88 -19.95 -0.27 17.13
CA ARG A 88 -20.83 -1.25 17.78
C ARG A 88 -21.05 -2.52 16.96
N ALA A 89 -20.04 -2.96 16.22
CA ALA A 89 -19.97 -4.29 15.59
C ALA A 89 -18.91 -5.15 16.31
N PRO A 90 -19.16 -6.44 16.58
CA PRO A 90 -20.35 -7.20 16.18
C PRO A 90 -21.62 -6.82 16.96
N ASN A 91 -22.78 -7.14 16.39
CA ASN A 91 -24.09 -6.93 16.98
C ASN A 91 -25.11 -7.94 16.40
N ASP A 92 -26.40 -7.66 16.61
CA ASP A 92 -27.53 -8.43 16.13
C ASP A 92 -27.65 -8.55 14.59
N GLN A 93 -27.01 -7.64 13.84
CA GLN A 93 -27.06 -7.59 12.38
C GLN A 93 -25.74 -7.96 11.72
N TRP A 94 -24.60 -7.84 12.42
CA TRP A 94 -23.26 -8.01 11.85
C TRP A 94 -22.36 -8.89 12.72
N ALA A 95 -21.76 -9.91 12.11
CA ALA A 95 -20.85 -10.86 12.76
C ALA A 95 -19.48 -10.93 12.06
N PRO A 96 -18.41 -11.29 12.80
CA PRO A 96 -17.11 -11.56 12.19
C PRO A 96 -17.16 -12.82 11.33
N CYS A 97 -16.52 -12.78 10.16
CA CYS A 97 -16.37 -13.91 9.26
C CYS A 97 -15.02 -14.58 9.48
N VAL A 98 -15.05 -15.88 9.81
CA VAL A 98 -13.84 -16.69 10.05
C VAL A 98 -13.20 -17.23 8.77
N LEU A 99 -13.94 -17.24 7.65
CA LEU A 99 -13.52 -17.88 6.40
C LEU A 99 -12.32 -17.20 5.72
N ASN A 100 -12.00 -15.95 6.08
CA ASN A 100 -10.86 -15.23 5.49
C ASN A 100 -9.66 -15.10 6.42
N GLN A 101 -9.62 -15.79 7.56
CA GLN A 101 -8.48 -15.72 8.51
C GLN A 101 -7.14 -16.04 7.84
N ASN A 102 -7.14 -17.01 6.92
CA ASN A 102 -5.97 -17.42 6.15
C ASN A 102 -6.00 -16.92 4.70
N TYR A 103 -6.78 -15.87 4.40
CA TYR A 103 -6.90 -15.30 3.06
C TYR A 103 -7.52 -16.25 2.00
N GLU A 104 -8.19 -17.32 2.44
CA GLU A 104 -8.75 -18.36 1.56
C GLU A 104 -10.00 -17.90 0.80
N LEU A 105 -10.81 -17.03 1.40
CA LEU A 105 -12.04 -16.53 0.78
C LEU A 105 -11.75 -15.41 -0.24
N CYS A 106 -10.84 -14.49 0.10
CA CYS A 106 -10.34 -13.44 -0.77
C CYS A 106 -8.96 -12.98 -0.31
N ASP A 107 -7.96 -13.22 -1.16
CA ASP A 107 -6.54 -12.92 -0.91
C ASP A 107 -6.20 -11.42 -0.82
N THR A 108 -7.04 -10.57 -1.43
CA THR A 108 -6.88 -9.11 -1.41
C THR A 108 -7.70 -8.41 -0.33
N TYR A 109 -8.41 -9.16 0.52
CA TYR A 109 -9.18 -8.65 1.66
C TYR A 109 -8.40 -8.83 2.98
N PRO A 110 -8.73 -8.06 4.03
CA PRO A 110 -8.15 -8.30 5.35
C PRO A 110 -8.61 -9.64 5.93
N GLN A 111 -7.84 -10.17 6.89
CA GLN A 111 -8.20 -11.42 7.59
C GLN A 111 -9.53 -11.31 8.35
N GLN A 112 -9.77 -10.14 8.96
CA GLN A 112 -10.99 -9.84 9.69
C GLN A 112 -12.00 -9.18 8.75
N LEU A 113 -13.12 -9.86 8.51
CA LEU A 113 -14.25 -9.36 7.75
C LEU A 113 -15.51 -9.38 8.61
N TYR A 114 -16.45 -8.48 8.34
CA TYR A 114 -17.77 -8.47 8.98
C TYR A 114 -18.84 -8.62 7.91
N VAL A 115 -19.77 -9.53 8.16
CA VAL A 115 -20.86 -9.93 7.24
C VAL A 115 -22.18 -9.96 8.01
N PRO A 116 -23.33 -9.94 7.32
CA PRO A 116 -24.63 -10.05 7.98
C PRO A 116 -24.71 -11.34 8.82
N VAL A 117 -25.37 -11.29 9.98
CA VAL A 117 -25.53 -12.48 10.86
C VAL A 117 -26.27 -13.61 10.15
N GLU A 118 -27.20 -13.27 9.25
CA GLU A 118 -27.98 -14.21 8.45
C GLU A 118 -27.16 -14.87 7.32
N ALA A 119 -25.91 -14.41 7.10
CA ALA A 119 -25.10 -14.89 6.01
C ALA A 119 -24.48 -16.26 6.27
N SER A 120 -25.05 -17.31 5.64
CA SER A 120 -24.50 -18.66 5.73
C SER A 120 -23.15 -18.80 5.02
N THR A 121 -22.33 -19.75 5.47
CA THR A 121 -21.05 -20.10 4.83
C THR A 121 -21.20 -20.39 3.33
N ALA A 122 -22.25 -21.12 2.94
CA ALA A 122 -22.51 -21.43 1.53
C ALA A 122 -22.80 -20.16 0.71
N MET A 123 -23.54 -19.20 1.26
CA MET A 123 -23.81 -17.92 0.60
C MET A 123 -22.54 -17.08 0.46
N LEU A 124 -21.69 -17.03 1.49
CA LEU A 124 -20.41 -16.31 1.43
C LEU A 124 -19.47 -16.88 0.36
N LEU A 125 -19.36 -18.22 0.30
CA LEU A 125 -18.58 -18.91 -0.74
C LEU A 125 -19.17 -18.72 -2.15
N GLY A 126 -20.49 -18.77 -2.28
CA GLY A 126 -21.16 -18.50 -3.56
C GLY A 126 -20.93 -17.06 -4.03
N SER A 127 -21.05 -16.10 -3.10
CA SER A 127 -20.85 -14.68 -3.36
C SER A 127 -19.40 -14.37 -3.77
N SER A 128 -18.41 -14.93 -3.08
CA SER A 128 -16.99 -14.73 -3.45
C SER A 128 -16.69 -15.29 -4.83
N ARG A 129 -17.18 -16.50 -5.17
CA ARG A 129 -16.98 -17.10 -6.50
C ARG A 129 -17.62 -16.29 -7.63
N PHE A 130 -18.75 -15.64 -7.36
CA PHE A 130 -19.45 -14.81 -8.34
C PHE A 130 -18.78 -13.44 -8.53
N ARG A 131 -18.17 -12.88 -7.48
CA ARG A 131 -17.58 -11.54 -7.49
C ARG A 131 -16.15 -11.59 -8.02
N SER A 132 -15.79 -10.61 -8.85
CA SER A 132 -14.44 -10.49 -9.38
C SER A 132 -13.39 -10.53 -8.26
N LYS A 133 -12.39 -11.40 -8.41
CA LYS A 133 -11.30 -11.63 -7.44
C LYS A 133 -11.77 -12.04 -6.03
N GLY A 134 -12.93 -12.67 -5.89
CA GLY A 134 -13.41 -13.09 -4.57
C GLY A 134 -13.98 -11.97 -3.71
N ARG A 135 -14.09 -10.73 -4.23
CA ARG A 135 -14.43 -9.52 -3.47
C ARG A 135 -15.93 -9.43 -3.20
N LEU A 136 -16.39 -10.31 -2.32
CA LEU A 136 -17.75 -10.33 -1.81
C LEU A 136 -18.08 -9.05 -1.03
N PRO A 137 -19.36 -8.63 -0.99
CA PRO A 137 -19.78 -7.48 -0.20
C PRO A 137 -19.51 -7.70 1.30
N VAL A 138 -18.74 -6.81 1.92
CA VAL A 138 -18.43 -6.83 3.36
C VAL A 138 -18.65 -5.48 4.00
N LEU A 139 -18.94 -5.46 5.30
CA LEU A 139 -19.16 -4.22 6.06
C LEU A 139 -17.90 -3.34 6.04
N THR A 140 -18.07 -2.08 5.64
CA THR A 140 -17.04 -1.04 5.74
C THR A 140 -17.35 -0.04 6.84
N TYR A 141 -18.62 0.34 6.98
CA TYR A 141 -19.06 1.32 7.97
C TYR A 141 -20.48 1.02 8.42
N LEU A 142 -20.75 1.20 9.72
CA LEU A 142 -22.07 1.10 10.31
C LEU A 142 -22.41 2.40 11.04
N HIS A 143 -23.47 3.08 10.62
CA HIS A 143 -23.97 4.28 11.25
C HIS A 143 -24.82 3.94 12.49
N SER A 144 -24.95 4.89 13.42
CA SER A 144 -25.73 4.73 14.66
C SER A 144 -27.22 4.43 14.42
N ASN A 145 -27.77 4.85 13.27
CA ASN A 145 -29.14 4.55 12.84
C ASN A 145 -29.28 3.20 12.10
N ARG A 146 -28.24 2.35 12.13
CA ARG A 146 -28.17 1.04 11.45
C ARG A 146 -27.99 1.05 9.93
N ALA A 147 -27.85 2.22 9.29
CA ALA A 147 -27.45 2.26 7.89
C ALA A 147 -26.00 1.77 7.72
N SER A 148 -25.78 0.88 6.75
CA SER A 148 -24.48 0.26 6.49
C SER A 148 -23.94 0.62 5.11
N ILE A 149 -22.62 0.78 5.02
CA ILE A 149 -21.90 0.86 3.75
C ILE A 149 -21.10 -0.43 3.59
N CYS A 150 -21.30 -1.11 2.46
CA CYS A 150 -20.58 -2.34 2.09
C CYS A 150 -19.73 -2.10 0.83
N ARG A 151 -18.61 -2.82 0.72
CA ARG A 151 -17.70 -2.77 -0.44
C ARG A 151 -17.39 -4.14 -1.01
#